data_AF-A0A946HA54-F1
#
_entry.id   AF-A0A946HA54-F1
#
_cell.length_a   1.000
_cell.length_b   1.000
_cell.length_c   1.000
_cell.angle_alpha   90.00
_cell.angle_beta   90.00
_cell.angle_gamma   90.00
#
_symmetry.space_group_name_H-M   'P 1'
#
loop_
_entity.id
_entity.type
_entity.pdbx_description
1 polymer ?
#
loop_
_entity_poly.entity_id
_entity_poly.type
_entity_poly.pdbx_seq_one_letter_code
_entity_poly.pdbx_strand_id
1 'polypeptide(L)'
;THRLGPFLALYMLGGLRFYRRKTLRHRYEQAHLLKWLDQCCETAPVDNDLAVEFVRCRRLVKGYSDTHTRSLSKFDQVLEGAQVLRGRPDAAQWVARLRDAALQDEQGKALEGALKTVESFAKT
;
A
#
# COMPACT_ATOMS: atom_id res chain seq x y z
N THR A 1 -30.14 -31.98 -24.27
CA THR A 1 -30.68 -30.63 -24.59
C THR A 1 -29.92 -29.58 -23.82
N HIS A 2 -29.01 -28.84 -24.47
CA HIS A 2 -28.33 -27.71 -23.82
C HIS A 2 -29.34 -26.57 -23.64
N ARG A 3 -29.60 -26.17 -22.40
CA ARG A 3 -30.53 -25.07 -22.10
C ARG A 3 -29.79 -23.75 -22.29
N LEU A 4 -30.31 -22.88 -23.15
CA LEU A 4 -29.72 -21.56 -23.46
C LEU A 4 -29.80 -20.58 -22.27
N GLY A 5 -30.82 -20.70 -21.42
CA GLY A 5 -31.03 -19.80 -20.27
C GLY A 5 -29.86 -19.75 -19.28
N PRO A 6 -29.39 -20.91 -18.75
CA PRO A 6 -28.22 -20.95 -17.88
C PRO A 6 -26.95 -20.39 -18.52
N PHE A 7 -26.74 -20.65 -19.81
CA PHE A 7 -25.60 -20.11 -20.56
C PHE A 7 -25.66 -18.59 -20.65
N LEU A 8 -26.81 -18.02 -21.00
CA LEU A 8 -27.00 -16.58 -21.08
C LEU A 8 -26.79 -15.89 -19.73
N ALA A 9 -27.27 -16.50 -18.64
CA ALA A 9 -27.10 -15.97 -17.28
C ALA A 9 -25.62 -15.89 -16.87
N LEU A 10 -24.85 -16.95 -17.11
CA LEU A 10 -23.40 -16.96 -16.86
C LEU A 10 -22.65 -16.01 -17.80
N TYR A 11 -23.06 -15.91 -19.06
CA TYR A 11 -22.47 -14.99 -20.04
C TYR A 11 -22.68 -13.53 -19.65
N MET A 12 -23.90 -13.16 -19.23
CA MET A 12 -24.20 -11.82 -18.70
C MET A 12 -23.41 -11.54 -17.42
N LEU A 13 -23.33 -12.50 -16.49
CA LEU A 13 -22.54 -12.36 -15.27
C LEU A 13 -21.04 -12.15 -15.56
N GLY A 14 -20.49 -12.86 -16.55
CA GLY A 14 -19.13 -12.65 -17.05
C GLY A 14 -18.95 -11.29 -17.76
N GLY A 15 -19.99 -10.84 -18.47
CA GLY A 15 -20.04 -9.54 -19.15
C GLY A 15 -20.03 -8.34 -18.21
N LEU A 16 -20.48 -8.50 -16.95
CA LEU A 16 -20.47 -7.44 -15.93
C LEU A 16 -19.07 -7.05 -15.44
N ARG A 17 -17.99 -7.57 -16.03
CA ARG A 17 -16.60 -7.16 -15.76
C ARG A 17 -16.38 -5.65 -15.79
N PHE A 18 -17.07 -4.92 -16.68
CA PHE A 18 -16.95 -3.46 -16.76
C PHE A 18 -17.55 -2.73 -15.54
N TYR A 19 -18.54 -3.34 -14.88
CA TYR A 19 -19.21 -2.76 -13.72
C TYR A 19 -18.26 -2.62 -12.53
N ARG A 20 -17.18 -3.42 -12.49
CA ARG A 20 -16.15 -3.34 -11.45
C ARG A 20 -15.57 -1.92 -11.30
N ARG A 21 -15.41 -1.17 -12.40
CA ARG A 21 -14.89 0.21 -12.38
C ARG A 21 -15.90 1.24 -11.87
N LYS A 22 -17.18 0.89 -11.81
CA LYS A 22 -18.26 1.76 -11.30
C LYS A 22 -18.49 1.58 -9.80
N THR A 23 -17.79 0.65 -9.15
CA THR A 23 -17.95 0.38 -7.72
C THR A 23 -17.28 1.46 -6.88
N LEU A 24 -17.88 1.78 -5.73
CA LEU A 24 -17.30 2.71 -4.75
C LEU A 24 -15.93 2.24 -4.27
N ARG A 25 -15.76 0.92 -4.11
CA ARG A 25 -14.48 0.28 -3.80
C ARG A 25 -13.39 0.65 -4.79
N HIS A 26 -13.67 0.60 -6.09
CA HIS A 26 -12.69 0.96 -7.11
C HIS A 26 -12.25 2.42 -6.99
N ARG A 27 -13.18 3.34 -6.66
CA ARG A 27 -12.84 4.76 -6.46
C ARG A 27 -11.88 4.95 -5.29
N TYR A 28 -12.11 4.28 -4.16
CA TYR A 28 -11.21 4.35 -3.01
C TYR A 28 -9.84 3.74 -3.30
N GLU A 29 -9.78 2.57 -3.94
CA GLU A 29 -8.52 1.91 -4.31
C GLU A 29 -7.70 2.79 -5.27
N GLN A 30 -8.35 3.42 -6.27
CA GLN A 30 -7.70 4.34 -7.20
C GLN A 30 -7.22 5.62 -6.51
N ALA A 31 -8.04 6.23 -5.65
CA ALA A 31 -7.65 7.44 -4.92
C ALA A 31 -6.44 7.20 -4.03
N HIS A 32 -6.41 6.07 -3.32
CA HIS A 32 -5.27 5.68 -2.50
C HIS A 32 -4.00 5.44 -3.34
N LEU A 33 -4.13 4.74 -4.48
CA LEU A 33 -3.01 4.52 -5.41
C LEU A 33 -2.45 5.84 -5.93
N LEU A 34 -3.32 6.75 -6.38
CA LEU A 34 -2.91 8.06 -6.89
C LEU A 34 -2.22 8.90 -5.82
N LYS A 35 -2.75 8.94 -4.58
CA LYS A 35 -2.12 9.65 -3.47
C LYS A 35 -0.69 9.15 -3.20
N TRP A 36 -0.48 7.84 -3.21
CA TRP A 36 0.85 7.26 -3.04
C TRP A 36 1.80 7.60 -4.20
N LEU A 37 1.33 7.53 -5.45
CA LEU A 37 2.14 7.90 -6.62
C LEU A 37 2.56 9.36 -6.56
N ASP A 38 1.64 10.25 -6.20
CA ASP A 38 1.89 11.69 -6.07
C ASP A 38 2.99 11.95 -5.04
N GLN A 39 2.91 11.33 -3.86
CA GLN A 39 3.95 11.41 -2.84
C GLN A 39 5.32 10.91 -3.33
N CYS A 40 5.36 9.86 -4.15
CA CYS A 40 6.61 9.37 -4.74
C CYS A 40 7.19 10.38 -5.72
N CYS A 41 6.34 10.96 -6.59
CA CYS A 41 6.74 11.95 -7.58
C CYS A 41 7.20 13.27 -6.95
N GLU A 42 6.55 13.71 -5.86
CA GLU A 42 6.97 14.88 -5.09
C GLU A 42 8.32 14.66 -4.39
N THR A 43 8.59 13.43 -3.92
CA THR A 43 9.82 13.10 -3.17
C THR A 43 11.00 12.89 -4.11
N ALA A 44 10.78 12.33 -5.31
CA ALA A 44 11.81 12.01 -6.29
C ALA A 44 12.81 13.13 -6.65
N PRO A 45 12.40 14.42 -6.82
CA PRO A 45 13.35 15.49 -7.11
C PRO A 45 14.18 15.94 -5.90
N VAL A 46 13.73 15.65 -4.68
CA VAL A 46 14.42 16.04 -3.43
C VAL A 46 15.35 14.93 -2.95
N ASP A 47 14.85 13.70 -2.93
CA ASP A 47 15.57 12.51 -2.46
C ASP A 47 15.14 11.30 -3.31
N ASN A 48 15.99 10.95 -4.28
CA ASN A 48 15.70 9.88 -5.21
C ASN A 48 15.67 8.51 -4.53
N ASP A 49 16.60 8.27 -3.60
CA ASP A 49 16.72 6.98 -2.90
C ASP A 49 15.49 6.75 -2.01
N LEU A 50 15.01 7.80 -1.32
CA LEU A 50 13.79 7.74 -0.54
C LEU A 50 12.55 7.47 -1.41
N ALA A 51 12.46 8.11 -2.58
CA ALA A 51 11.36 7.87 -3.52
C ALA A 51 11.35 6.43 -4.05
N VAL A 52 12.53 5.87 -4.35
CA VAL A 52 12.67 4.45 -4.75
C VAL A 52 12.18 3.53 -3.63
N GLU A 53 12.51 3.83 -2.38
CA GLU A 53 12.04 3.04 -1.24
C GLU A 53 10.52 3.14 -1.04
N PHE A 54 9.90 4.32 -1.25
CA PHE A 54 8.43 4.45 -1.25
C PHE A 54 7.78 3.58 -2.33
N VAL A 55 8.41 3.49 -3.50
CA VAL A 55 7.94 2.60 -4.57
C VAL A 55 8.02 1.14 -4.13
N ARG A 56 9.12 0.74 -3.47
CA ARG A 56 9.33 -0.63 -2.99
C ARG A 56 8.38 -1.03 -1.86
N CYS A 57 7.96 -0.08 -1.02
CA CYS A 57 6.97 -0.32 0.04
C CYS A 57 5.63 -0.86 -0.50
N ARG A 58 5.32 -0.63 -1.79
CA ARG A 58 4.09 -1.18 -2.41
C ARG A 58 4.02 -2.71 -2.36
N ARG A 59 5.15 -3.41 -2.22
CA ARG A 59 5.20 -4.88 -2.04
C ARG A 59 4.49 -5.37 -0.78
N LEU A 60 4.25 -4.48 0.20
CA LEU A 60 3.50 -4.78 1.42
C LEU A 60 2.02 -5.06 1.13
N VAL A 61 1.45 -4.37 0.14
CA VAL A 61 0.04 -4.52 -0.21
C VAL A 61 -0.15 -5.83 -0.99
N LYS A 62 -0.72 -6.84 -0.34
CA LYS A 62 -0.95 -8.18 -0.90
C LYS A 62 -2.39 -8.65 -0.69
N GLY A 63 -2.85 -9.45 -1.64
CA GLY A 63 -4.08 -10.25 -1.52
C GLY A 63 -5.38 -9.51 -1.84
N TYR A 64 -6.47 -10.27 -1.74
CA TYR A 64 -7.86 -9.83 -1.85
C TYR A 64 -8.56 -9.97 -0.48
N SER A 65 -9.64 -9.21 -0.26
CA SER A 65 -10.47 -9.24 0.97
C SER A 65 -9.73 -8.79 2.24
N ASP A 66 -10.07 -9.26 3.45
CA ASP A 66 -9.61 -8.70 4.74
C ASP A 66 -8.08 -8.66 4.92
N THR A 67 -7.34 -9.54 4.25
CA THR A 67 -5.87 -9.49 4.17
C THR A 67 -5.37 -8.21 3.48
N HIS A 68 -6.16 -7.67 2.55
CA HIS A 68 -5.91 -6.38 1.91
C HIS A 68 -6.02 -5.24 2.92
N THR A 69 -7.08 -5.20 3.75
CA THR A 69 -7.25 -4.13 4.75
C THR A 69 -6.09 -4.12 5.75
N ARG A 70 -5.66 -5.30 6.20
CA ARG A 70 -4.54 -5.44 7.14
C ARG A 70 -3.20 -5.05 6.51
N SER A 71 -2.96 -5.42 5.24
CA SER A 71 -1.74 -5.02 4.52
C SER A 71 -1.73 -3.54 4.14
N LEU A 72 -2.89 -2.96 3.84
CA LEU A 72 -3.05 -1.53 3.59
C LEU A 72 -2.73 -0.70 4.83
N SER A 73 -3.26 -1.10 5.99
CA SER A 73 -2.97 -0.43 7.26
C SER A 73 -1.48 -0.45 7.60
N LYS A 74 -0.79 -1.58 7.40
CA LYS A 74 0.68 -1.65 7.60
C LYS A 74 1.43 -0.72 6.63
N PHE A 75 0.97 -0.66 5.38
CA PHE A 75 1.55 0.22 4.38
C PHE A 75 1.38 1.70 4.74
N ASP A 76 0.19 2.09 5.18
CA ASP A 76 -0.08 3.45 5.66
C ASP A 76 0.83 3.83 6.83
N GLN A 77 0.99 2.93 7.81
CA GLN A 77 1.90 3.16 8.95
C GLN A 77 3.36 3.35 8.53
N VAL A 78 3.84 2.55 7.56
CA VAL A 78 5.21 2.69 7.03
C VAL A 78 5.37 4.04 6.32
N LEU A 79 4.37 4.48 5.55
CA LEU A 79 4.39 5.78 4.89
C LEU A 79 4.36 6.95 5.88
N GLU A 80 3.58 6.86 6.95
CA GLU A 80 3.54 7.87 8.02
C GLU A 80 4.91 7.96 8.72
N GLY A 81 5.50 6.83 9.11
CA GLY A 81 6.85 6.80 9.68
C GLY A 81 7.90 7.34 8.71
N ALA A 82 7.73 7.11 7.42
CA ALA A 82 8.61 7.64 6.40
C ALA A 82 8.51 9.17 6.23
N GLN A 83 7.34 9.77 6.46
CA GLN A 83 7.19 11.23 6.44
C GLN A 83 7.98 11.89 7.57
N VAL A 84 8.04 11.27 8.75
CA VAL A 84 8.85 11.73 9.89
C VAL A 84 10.35 11.76 9.56
N LEU A 85 10.80 10.85 8.69
CA LEU A 85 12.20 10.72 8.31
C LEU A 85 12.61 11.67 7.17
N ARG A 86 11.67 12.40 6.54
CA ARG A 86 11.98 13.29 5.42
C ARG A 86 13.04 14.33 5.80
N GLY A 87 14.00 14.55 4.90
CA GLY A 87 15.09 15.51 5.09
C GLY A 87 16.28 14.97 5.88
N ARG A 88 16.21 13.75 6.41
CA ARG A 88 17.37 13.08 7.02
C ARG A 88 18.20 12.36 5.95
N PRO A 89 19.54 12.34 6.08
CA PRO A 89 20.40 11.63 5.14
C PRO A 89 20.25 10.10 5.21
N ASP A 90 19.74 9.55 6.31
CA ASP A 90 19.53 8.11 6.53
C ASP A 90 18.08 7.65 6.28
N ALA A 91 17.22 8.53 5.76
CA ALA A 91 15.78 8.28 5.61
C ALA A 91 15.49 7.01 4.80
N ALA A 92 16.10 6.86 3.62
CA ALA A 92 15.89 5.71 2.75
C ALA A 92 16.25 4.38 3.45
N GLN A 93 17.34 4.35 4.23
CA GLN A 93 17.77 3.15 4.94
C GLN A 93 16.78 2.76 6.04
N TRP A 94 16.24 3.74 6.77
CA TRP A 94 15.21 3.48 7.78
C TRP A 94 13.88 3.03 7.16
N VAL A 95 13.46 3.61 6.04
CA VAL A 95 12.26 3.17 5.33
C VAL A 95 12.40 1.74 4.81
N ALA A 96 13.58 1.37 4.29
CA ALA A 96 13.87 -0.01 3.92
C ALA A 96 13.73 -0.97 5.11
N ARG A 97 14.24 -0.59 6.29
CA ARG A 97 14.10 -1.38 7.53
C ARG A 97 12.65 -1.51 7.98
N LEU A 98 11.87 -0.43 7.92
CA LEU A 98 10.43 -0.46 8.24
C LEU A 98 9.68 -1.40 7.30
N ARG A 99 9.98 -1.35 6.00
CA ARG A 99 9.39 -2.26 5.01
C ARG A 99 9.73 -3.71 5.32
N ASP A 100 11.00 -4.01 5.57
CA ASP A 100 11.45 -5.38 5.78
C ASP A 100 10.88 -5.95 7.09
N ALA A 101 10.80 -5.14 8.14
CA ALA A 101 10.08 -5.47 9.36
C ALA A 101 8.60 -5.77 9.07
N ALA A 102 7.91 -4.90 8.31
CA ALA A 102 6.50 -5.12 7.96
C ALA A 102 6.26 -6.36 7.08
N LEU A 103 7.22 -6.75 6.24
CA LEU A 103 7.16 -7.95 5.41
C LEU A 103 7.32 -9.24 6.22
N GLN A 104 8.21 -9.24 7.23
CA GLN A 104 8.47 -10.40 8.09
C GLN A 104 7.44 -10.57 9.20
N ASP A 105 6.67 -9.53 9.48
CA ASP A 105 5.82 -9.48 10.66
C ASP A 105 4.40 -10.01 10.39
N GLU A 106 4.16 -11.28 10.74
CA GLU A 106 2.81 -11.86 10.69
C GLU A 106 1.86 -11.26 11.75
N GLN A 107 2.40 -10.80 12.88
CA GLN A 107 1.63 -10.44 14.09
C GLN A 107 1.48 -8.92 14.31
N GLY A 108 2.31 -8.07 13.69
CA GLY A 108 2.29 -6.61 13.78
C GLY A 108 3.23 -5.99 14.84
N LYS A 109 3.96 -6.81 15.61
CA LYS A 109 4.79 -6.35 16.74
C LYS A 109 6.14 -5.76 16.32
N ALA A 110 6.76 -6.31 15.29
CA ALA A 110 8.07 -5.86 14.82
C ALA A 110 7.96 -4.50 14.13
N LEU A 111 6.88 -4.30 13.36
CA LEU A 111 6.59 -3.00 12.75
C LEU A 111 6.33 -1.92 13.80
N GLU A 112 5.53 -2.22 14.83
CA GLU A 112 5.23 -1.27 15.90
C GLU A 112 6.49 -0.83 16.67
N GLY A 113 7.40 -1.77 16.97
CA GLY A 113 8.67 -1.44 17.62
C GLY A 113 9.57 -0.54 16.77
N ALA A 114 9.64 -0.82 15.46
CA ALA A 114 10.41 0.00 14.53
C ALA A 114 9.81 1.41 14.38
N LEU A 115 8.48 1.53 14.33
CA LEU A 115 7.77 2.82 14.29
C LEU A 115 8.00 3.64 15.56
N LYS A 116 7.94 3.03 16.75
CA LYS A 116 8.28 3.71 18.01
C LYS A 116 9.71 4.25 18.02
N THR A 117 10.65 3.53 17.40
CA THR A 117 12.02 4.00 17.23
C THR A 117 12.07 5.25 16.35
N VAL A 118 11.34 5.24 15.23
CA VAL A 118 11.25 6.40 14.33
C VAL A 118 10.54 7.60 14.98
N GLU A 119 9.48 7.38 15.74
CA GLU A 119 8.79 8.43 16.49
C GLU A 119 9.69 9.09 17.55
N SER A 120 10.61 8.33 18.15
CA SER A 120 11.59 8.91 19.08
C SER A 120 12.51 9.94 18.41
N PHE A 121 12.77 9.79 17.11
CA PHE A 121 13.54 10.78 16.34
C PHE A 121 12.76 12.07 16.08
N ALA A 122 11.43 12.06 16.12
CA ALA A 122 10.59 13.25 15.95
C ALA A 122 10.46 14.09 17.23
N LYS A 123 10.70 13.46 18.39
CA LYS A 123 10.57 14.11 19.71
C LYS A 123 11.88 14.78 20.18
N THR A 124 12.91 14.76 19.36
CA THR A 124 14.20 15.42 19.62
C THR A 124 14.34 16.63 18.71
#